data_AF-T1A512-F1
#
_entry.id   AF-T1A512-F1
#
_cell.length_a   1.000
_cell.length_b   1.000
_cell.length_c   1.000
_cell.angle_alpha   90.00
_cell.angle_beta   90.00
_cell.angle_gamma   90.00
#
_symmetry.space_group_name_H-M   'P 1'
#
loop_
_entity.id
_entity.type
_entity.pdbx_description
1 polymer ?
#
loop_
_entity_poly.entity_id
_entity_poly.type
_entity_poly.pdbx_seq_one_letter_code
_entity_poly.pdbx_strand_id
1 'polypeptide(L)' 'MPEDWEARYGFRPVLLETFVDTRRFLGTCYRASNWVQVGDTQGRGKLDRYNAYREPVKSIWLKPL' A
#
# COMPACT_ATOMS: atom_id res chain seq x y z
N MET A 1 -16.93 -9.91 -4.78
CA MET A 1 -15.51 -9.54 -4.88
C MET A 1 -14.61 -10.51 -4.12
N PRO A 2 -14.68 -10.68 -2.78
CA PRO A 2 -13.91 -11.73 -2.09
C PRO A 2 -14.36 -13.15 -2.51
N GLU A 3 -15.68 -13.35 -2.65
CA GLU A 3 -16.29 -14.63 -3.04
C GLU A 3 -15.95 -15.04 -4.47
N ASP A 4 -16.01 -14.10 -5.42
CA ASP A 4 -15.60 -14.34 -6.82
C ASP A 4 -14.11 -14.69 -6.92
N TRP A 5 -13.29 -14.07 -6.06
CA TRP A 5 -11.85 -14.32 -6.02
C TRP A 5 -11.54 -15.70 -5.45
N GLU A 6 -12.24 -16.08 -4.38
CA GLU A 6 -12.14 -17.40 -3.77
C GLU A 6 -12.60 -18.50 -4.73
N ALA A 7 -13.73 -18.31 -5.40
CA ALA A 7 -14.24 -19.25 -6.39
C ALA A 7 -13.26 -19.45 -7.57
N ARG A 8 -12.52 -18.40 -7.96
CA ARG A 8 -11.61 -18.45 -9.11
C ARG A 8 -10.19 -18.91 -8.76
N TYR A 9 -9.66 -18.50 -7.61
CA TYR A 9 -8.25 -18.66 -7.25
C TYR A 9 -8.02 -19.52 -6.01
N GLY A 10 -9.09 -19.96 -5.32
CA GLY A 10 -9.00 -20.84 -4.16
C GLY A 10 -8.53 -20.16 -2.87
N PHE A 11 -8.53 -18.83 -2.81
CA PHE A 11 -8.25 -18.09 -1.58
C PHE A 11 -9.07 -16.81 -1.49
N ARG A 12 -9.39 -16.41 -0.26
CA ARG A 12 -10.15 -15.19 0.04
C ARG A 12 -9.21 -14.05 0.44
N PRO A 13 -9.13 -12.95 -0.34
CA PRO A 13 -8.35 -11.79 0.07
C PRO A 13 -9.09 -11.06 1.22
N VAL A 14 -8.34 -10.68 2.25
CA VAL A 14 -8.87 -10.04 3.47
C VAL A 14 -8.43 -8.58 3.64
N LEU A 15 -7.41 -8.17 2.89
CA LEU A 15 -6.77 -6.87 3.02
C LEU A 15 -6.17 -6.44 1.68
N LEU A 16 -6.31 -5.16 1.34
CA LEU A 16 -5.57 -4.51 0.28
C LEU A 16 -4.52 -3.58 0.88
N GLU A 17 -3.34 -3.56 0.26
CA GLU A 17 -2.25 -2.61 0.55
C GLU A 17 -1.93 -1.81 -0.72
N THR A 18 -1.70 -0.51 -0.57
CA THR A 18 -1.22 0.36 -1.65
C THR A 18 -0.27 1.44 -1.11
N PHE A 19 0.52 2.02 -2.01
CA PHE A 19 1.57 2.98 -1.70
C PHE A 19 1.40 4.27 -2.50
N VAL A 20 1.48 5.41 -1.85
CA VAL A 20 1.36 6.73 -2.48
C VAL A 20 2.63 7.55 -2.24
N ASP A 21 3.31 7.98 -3.30
CA ASP A 21 4.44 8.90 -3.21
C ASP A 21 3.98 10.24 -2.65
N THR A 22 4.37 10.53 -1.40
CA THR A 22 3.91 11.69 -0.63
C THR A 22 4.40 13.01 -1.20
N ARG A 23 5.43 12.98 -2.05
CA ARG A 23 5.96 14.18 -2.73
C ARG A 23 5.06 14.62 -3.88
N ARG A 24 4.22 13.72 -4.40
CA ARG A 24 3.36 13.98 -5.56
C ARG A 24 1.89 14.07 -5.20
N PHE A 25 1.44 13.28 -4.23
CA PHE A 25 0.02 13.16 -3.89
C PHE A 25 -0.19 12.98 -2.38
N LEU A 26 -1.30 13.52 -1.87
CA LEU A 26 -1.68 13.43 -0.46
C LEU A 26 -2.51 12.18 -0.10
N GLY A 27 -2.83 11.32 -1.07
CA GLY A 27 -3.66 10.13 -0.85
C GLY A 27 -5.14 10.42 -0.54
N THR A 28 -5.64 11.61 -0.87
CA THR A 28 -7.01 12.06 -0.53
C THR A 28 -8.10 11.10 -1.01
N CYS A 29 -7.97 10.54 -2.21
CA CYS A 29 -8.95 9.58 -2.74
C CYS A 29 -9.00 8.28 -1.93
N TYR A 30 -7.86 7.81 -1.42
CA TYR A 30 -7.79 6.64 -0.55
C TYR A 30 -8.45 6.95 0.80
N ARG A 31 -8.14 8.10 1.41
CA ARG A 31 -8.80 8.56 2.64
C ARG A 31 -10.32 8.67 2.48
N ALA A 32 -10.79 9.23 1.36
CA ALA A 32 -12.23 9.36 1.07
C ALA A 32 -12.91 8.01 0.78
N SER A 33 -12.16 6.97 0.40
CA SER A 33 -12.68 5.64 0.03
C SER A 33 -12.53 4.61 1.16
N ASN A 34 -12.46 5.07 2.42
CA ASN A 34 -12.31 4.26 3.64
C ASN A 34 -11.01 3.44 3.70
N TRP A 35 -9.93 3.95 3.13
CA TRP A 35 -8.59 3.40 3.39
C TRP A 35 -7.97 4.08 4.61
N VAL A 36 -7.18 3.32 5.36
CA VAL A 36 -6.48 3.76 6.56
C VAL A 36 -4.99 3.90 6.22
N GLN A 37 -4.42 5.09 6.44
CA GLN A 37 -2.98 5.28 6.37
C GLN A 37 -2.35 4.72 7.64
N VAL A 38 -1.39 3.80 7.49
CA VAL A 38 -0.77 3.08 8.62
C VAL A 38 0.69 3.47 8.88
N GLY A 39 1.27 4.30 8.02
CA GLY A 39 2.62 4.80 8.16
C GLY A 39 3.25 5.15 6.81
N ASP A 40 4.55 5.39 6.81
CA ASP A 40 5.32 5.72 5.62
C ASP A 40 6.50 4.75 5.44
N THR A 41 6.88 4.48 4.20
CA THR A 41 8.08 3.72 3.88
C THR A 41 9.33 4.54 4.21
N GLN A 42 10.45 3.87 4.48
CA GLN A 42 11.68 4.56 4.86
C GLN A 42 12.46 5.14 3.66
N GLY A 43 11.93 5.06 2.43
CA GLY A 43 12.71 5.39 1.22
C GLY A 43 13.82 4.37 0.92
N ARG A 44 13.71 3.16 1.49
CA ARG A 44 14.67 2.07 1.28
C ARG A 44 14.18 1.12 0.21
N GLY A 45 14.95 0.98 -0.87
CA GLY A 45 14.69 -0.01 -1.91
C GLY A 45 15.07 -1.42 -1.47
N LYS A 46 14.47 -2.44 -2.10
CA LYS A 46 14.74 -3.87 -1.82
C LYS A 46 16.23 -4.24 -1.93
N LEU A 47 16.97 -3.58 -2.83
CA LEU A 47 18.38 -3.83 -3.10
C LEU A 47 19.32 -2.83 -2.43
N ASP A 48 18.83 -2.00 -1.51
CA ASP A 48 19.65 -1.05 -0.79
C ASP A 48 20.53 -1.74 0.27
N ARG A 49 21.69 -2.19 -0.17
CA ARG A 49 22.72 -2.86 0.65
C ARG A 49 23.48 -1.90 1.56
N TYR A 50 23.54 -0.62 1.19
CA TYR A 50 24.36 0.39 1.87
C TYR A 50 23.54 1.33 2.75
N ASN A 51 22.24 1.07 2.90
CA ASN A 51 21.30 1.93 3.63
C ASN A 51 21.37 3.38 3.12
N ALA A 52 21.38 3.55 1.81
CA ALA A 52 21.47 4.84 1.15
C ALA A 52 20.12 5.56 1.04
N TYR A 53 18.99 4.87 1.27
CA TYR A 53 17.63 5.43 1.30
C TYR A 53 17.29 6.33 0.10
N ARG A 54 17.68 5.89 -1.11
CA ARG A 54 17.54 6.68 -2.34
C ARG A 54 16.13 6.66 -2.92
N GLU A 55 15.26 5.77 -2.44
CA GLU A 55 13.91 5.65 -2.96
C GLU A 55 12.98 6.69 -2.35
N PRO A 56 11.93 7.09 -3.07
CA PRO A 56 10.90 7.95 -2.52
C PRO A 56 10.22 7.32 -1.31
N VAL A 57 10.07 8.11 -0.25
CA VAL A 57 9.15 7.83 0.86
C VAL A 57 7.72 7.80 0.31
N LYS A 58 6.98 6.77 0.70
CA LYS A 58 5.59 6.54 0.27
C LYS A 58 4.72 6.31 1.49
N SER A 59 3.53 6.88 1.50
CA SER A 59 2.52 6.54 2.50
C SER A 59 1.92 5.19 2.19
N ILE A 60 1.72 4.39 3.24
CA ILE A 60 1.18 3.03 3.20
C ILE A 60 -0.29 3.10 3.59
N TRP A 61 -1.15 2.59 2.73
CA TRP A 61 -2.61 2.62 2.90
C TRP A 61 -3.16 1.20 2.88
N LEU A 62 -4.01 0.89 3.86
CA LEU A 62 -4.67 -0.40 3.99
C LEU A 62 -6.19 -0.27 3.87
N LYS A 63 -6.82 -1.29 3.29
CA LYS A 63 -8.28 -1.43 3.27
C LYS A 63 -8.70 -2.88 3.52
N PRO A 64 -9.42 -3.17 4.61
CA PRO A 64 -10.05 -4.49 4.82
C PRO A 64 -11.05 -4.82 3.72
N LEU A 65 -11.19 -6.12 3.39
CA LEU A 65 -12.08 -6.66 2.35
C LEU A 65 -13.19 -7.56 2.90
#